data_AF-A0A7V1SM67-F1
#
_entry.id   AF-A0A7V1SM67-F1
#
_cell.length_a   1.000
_cell.length_b   1.000
_cell.length_c   1.000
_cell.angle_alpha   90.00
_cell.angle_beta   90.00
_cell.angle_gamma   90.00
#
_symmetry.space_group_name_H-M   'P 1'
#
loop_
_entity.id
_entity.type
_entity.pdbx_description
1 polymer ?
#
loop_
_entity_poly.entity_id
_entity_poly.type
_entity_poly.pdbx_seq_one_letter_code
_entity_poly.pdbx_strand_id
1 'polypeptide(L)'
;MKNIFSRKRVLYVSAALLFCLPLGRAMAQTPAETARMNAYVNALMKKMTIDEKIGQLNLVTGGMAITGSVTNNGIGEGVKSGSIGGIFGLYGTA
;
A
#
# COMPACT_ATOMS: atom_id res chain seq x y z
N MET A 1 29.26 -6.02 -52.52
CA MET A 1 28.55 -5.08 -51.62
C MET A 1 27.09 -5.01 -52.07
N LYS A 2 26.22 -5.87 -51.52
CA LYS A 2 24.79 -5.88 -51.85
C LYS A 2 23.95 -5.94 -50.57
N ASN A 3 23.29 -4.82 -50.31
CA ASN A 3 21.97 -4.68 -49.70
C ASN A 3 21.80 -5.07 -48.22
N ILE A 4 22.25 -4.16 -47.35
CA ILE A 4 21.73 -4.03 -45.97
C ILE A 4 20.24 -3.58 -45.97
N PHE A 5 19.76 -2.95 -47.04
CA PHE A 5 18.42 -2.34 -47.18
C PHE A 5 17.34 -3.25 -47.80
N SER A 6 17.30 -4.55 -47.44
CA SER A 6 16.17 -5.39 -47.86
C SER A 6 14.95 -5.09 -46.99
N ARG A 7 13.84 -4.68 -47.60
CA ARG A 7 12.57 -4.31 -46.96
C ARG A 7 12.06 -5.36 -45.96
N LYS A 8 12.34 -6.65 -46.20
CA LYS A 8 12.03 -7.74 -45.26
C LYS A 8 12.90 -7.71 -44.00
N ARG A 9 14.20 -7.40 -44.11
CA ARG A 9 15.12 -7.26 -42.96
C ARG A 9 14.79 -6.03 -42.12
N VAL A 10 14.42 -4.92 -42.78
CA VAL A 10 13.91 -3.72 -42.09
C VAL A 10 12.64 -4.05 -41.31
N LEU A 11 11.69 -4.77 -41.93
CA LEU A 11 10.47 -5.26 -41.26
C LEU A 11 10.76 -6.14 -40.04
N TYR A 12 11.69 -7.10 -40.14
CA TYR A 12 12.08 -7.96 -39.01
C TYR A 12 12.77 -7.19 -37.88
N VAL A 13 13.62 -6.20 -38.21
CA VAL A 13 14.28 -5.34 -37.19
C VAL A 13 13.26 -4.44 -36.50
N SER A 14 12.30 -3.86 -37.23
CA SER A 14 11.21 -3.07 -36.62
C SER A 14 10.28 -3.91 -35.75
N ALA A 15 10.00 -5.16 -36.13
CA ALA A 15 9.21 -6.08 -35.32
C ALA A 15 9.95 -6.51 -34.04
N ALA A 16 11.28 -6.73 -34.12
CA ALA A 16 12.11 -7.03 -32.96
C ALA A 16 12.22 -5.84 -31.99
N LEU A 17 12.27 -4.60 -32.50
CA LEU A 17 12.24 -3.39 -31.66
C LEU A 17 10.90 -3.24 -30.92
N LEU A 18 9.76 -3.47 -31.60
CA LEU A 18 8.43 -3.37 -31.00
C LEU A 18 8.17 -4.44 -29.92
N PHE A 19 8.77 -5.62 -30.06
CA PHE A 19 8.67 -6.70 -29.06
C PHE A 19 9.47 -6.42 -27.76
N CYS A 20 10.44 -5.50 -27.78
CA CYS A 20 11.26 -5.15 -26.62
C CYS A 20 10.66 -4.00 -25.76
N LEU A 21 9.59 -3.34 -26.21
CA LEU A 21 9.06 -2.13 -25.57
C LEU A 21 8.21 -2.31 -24.27
N PRO A 22 7.63 -3.47 -23.89
CA PRO A 22 6.74 -3.51 -22.72
C PRO A 22 7.38 -3.98 -21.40
N LEU A 23 8.71 -3.96 -21.24
CA LEU A 23 9.36 -4.40 -19.99
C LEU A 23 9.68 -3.27 -18.98
N GLY A 24 9.44 -2.00 -19.34
CA GLY A 24 10.00 -0.85 -18.60
C GLY A 24 9.19 -0.26 -17.44
N ARG A 25 8.08 -0.87 -16.99
CA ARG A 25 7.17 -0.24 -16.00
C ARG A 25 6.63 -1.18 -14.92
N ALA A 26 7.44 -2.13 -14.44
CA ALA A 26 7.11 -2.95 -13.27
C ALA A 26 7.74 -2.40 -11.97
N MET A 27 7.78 -1.07 -11.78
CA MET A 27 8.19 -0.50 -10.49
C MET A 27 6.95 -0.20 -9.66
N ALA A 28 6.68 -1.04 -8.66
CA ALA A 28 5.54 -0.92 -7.76
C ALA A 28 5.58 0.36 -6.90
N GLN A 29 6.77 0.93 -6.67
CA GLN A 29 6.96 2.22 -6.01
C GLN A 29 8.18 2.92 -6.62
N THR A 30 8.03 4.21 -6.97
CA THR A 30 9.17 5.01 -7.41
C THR A 30 9.99 5.49 -6.21
N PRO A 31 11.32 5.68 -6.36
CA PRO A 31 12.16 6.21 -5.29
C PRO A 31 11.64 7.55 -4.72
N ALA A 32 11.03 8.38 -5.57
CA ALA A 32 10.44 9.66 -5.17
C ALA A 32 9.17 9.49 -4.32
N GLU A 33 8.36 8.46 -4.54
CA GLU A 33 7.19 8.15 -3.72
C GLU A 33 7.59 7.61 -2.35
N THR A 34 8.55 6.69 -2.30
CA THR A 34 9.10 6.15 -1.04
C THR A 34 9.71 7.26 -0.19
N ALA A 35 10.45 8.20 -0.79
CA ALA A 35 11.01 9.34 -0.06
C ALA A 35 9.93 10.23 0.57
N ARG A 36 8.85 10.52 -0.18
CA ARG A 36 7.71 11.30 0.32
C ARG A 36 6.97 10.59 1.46
N MET A 37 6.70 9.29 1.30
CA MET A 37 6.09 8.45 2.35
C MET A 37 6.93 8.47 3.62
N ASN A 38 8.24 8.23 3.50
CA ASN A 38 9.15 8.20 4.65
C ASN A 38 9.20 9.55 5.36
N ALA A 39 9.26 10.66 4.62
CA ALA A 39 9.24 12.00 5.21
C ALA A 39 7.95 12.24 6.03
N TYR A 40 6.81 11.83 5.49
CA TYR A 40 5.51 11.95 6.16
C TYR A 40 5.44 11.09 7.43
N VAL A 41 5.74 9.78 7.32
CA VAL A 41 5.69 8.84 8.45
C VAL A 41 6.66 9.27 9.54
N ASN A 42 7.87 9.68 9.19
CA ASN A 42 8.85 10.17 10.17
C ASN A 42 8.37 11.43 10.90
N ALA A 43 7.73 12.36 10.20
CA ALA A 43 7.17 13.56 10.81
C ALA A 43 5.99 13.24 11.75
N LEU A 44 5.15 12.26 11.39
CA LEU A 44 4.05 11.78 12.22
C LEU A 44 4.57 11.09 13.49
N MET A 45 5.49 10.13 13.34
CA MET A 45 6.06 9.36 14.46
C MET A 45 6.81 10.24 15.48
N LYS A 46 7.32 11.41 15.06
CA LYS A 46 7.94 12.40 15.96
C LYS A 46 6.92 13.12 16.86
N LYS A 47 5.66 13.20 16.45
CA LYS A 47 4.59 13.84 17.22
C LYS A 47 3.89 12.88 18.19
N MET A 48 4.10 11.57 18.01
CA MET A 48 3.49 10.54 18.83
C MET A 48 4.29 10.27 20.11
N THR A 49 3.56 10.08 21.20
CA THR A 49 4.04 9.48 22.44
C THR A 49 4.42 8.01 22.25
N ILE A 50 5.09 7.41 23.24
CA ILE A 50 5.40 5.98 23.22
C ILE A 50 4.12 5.14 23.26
N ASP A 51 3.14 5.54 24.08
CA ASP A 51 1.88 4.83 24.23
C ASP A 51 1.07 4.79 22.94
N GLU A 52 1.00 5.91 22.20
CA GLU A 52 0.33 5.96 20.89
C GLU A 52 1.04 5.05 19.86
N LYS A 53 2.37 4.96 19.90
CA LYS A 53 3.13 4.06 19.01
C LYS A 53 2.85 2.59 19.33
N ILE A 54 2.79 2.24 20.62
CA ILE A 54 2.40 0.90 21.06
C ILE A 54 0.96 0.64 20.65
N GLY A 55 0.08 1.63 20.77
CA GLY A 55 -1.31 1.55 20.34
C GLY A 55 -1.45 1.21 18.86
N GLN A 56 -0.61 1.74 17.98
CA GLN A 56 -0.60 1.37 16.55
C GLN A 56 -0.33 -0.12 16.29
N LEU A 57 0.31 -0.83 17.22
CA LEU A 57 0.54 -2.27 17.14
C LEU A 57 -0.67 -3.09 17.61
N ASN A 58 -1.67 -2.45 18.20
CA ASN A 58 -2.84 -3.10 18.76
C ASN A 58 -3.95 -3.25 17.72
N LEU A 59 -4.30 -4.50 17.41
CA LEU A 59 -5.42 -4.87 16.55
C LEU A 59 -6.50 -5.54 17.40
N VAL A 60 -7.64 -4.87 17.58
CA VAL A 60 -8.76 -5.40 18.36
C VAL A 60 -9.83 -6.01 17.45
N THR A 61 -10.62 -6.95 17.96
CA THR A 61 -11.76 -7.51 17.22
C THR A 61 -13.03 -6.73 17.55
N GLY A 62 -13.78 -6.32 16.53
CA GLY A 62 -14.96 -5.46 16.64
C GLY A 62 -16.19 -6.10 17.25
N GLY A 63 -16.09 -7.31 17.82
CA GLY A 63 -17.15 -7.98 18.58
C GLY A 63 -18.40 -8.43 17.81
N MET A 64 -18.67 -7.89 16.60
CA MET A 64 -19.89 -8.17 15.83
C MET A 64 -20.04 -9.62 15.35
N ALA A 65 -18.96 -10.42 15.40
CA ALA A 65 -19.01 -11.86 15.09
C ALA A 65 -19.53 -12.72 16.25
N ILE A 66 -19.74 -12.15 17.45
CA ILE A 66 -20.27 -12.85 18.62
C ILE A 66 -21.67 -12.33 18.90
N THR A 67 -22.70 -13.16 18.65
CA THR A 67 -24.09 -12.85 18.98
C THR A 67 -24.26 -12.81 20.50
N GLY A 68 -24.26 -11.62 21.07
CA GLY A 68 -24.40 -11.35 22.49
C GLY A 68 -24.00 -9.91 22.74
N SER A 69 -24.67 -9.22 23.64
CA SER A 69 -24.40 -7.82 23.98
C SER A 69 -23.03 -7.64 24.62
N VAL A 70 -21.96 -7.76 23.84
CA VAL A 70 -20.68 -7.14 24.17
C VAL A 70 -20.90 -5.65 23.93
N THR A 71 -21.45 -5.01 24.95
CA THR A 71 -21.36 -3.56 25.13
C THR A 71 -19.90 -3.18 24.88
N ASN A 72 -19.65 -2.63 23.70
CA ASN A 72 -18.35 -2.22 23.20
C ASN A 72 -17.89 -0.96 23.96
N ASN A 73 -17.70 -1.08 25.28
CA ASN A 73 -17.38 0.04 26.16
C ASN A 73 -15.92 0.50 26.03
N GLY A 74 -15.05 -0.23 25.32
CA GLY A 74 -13.62 0.07 25.27
C GLY A 74 -13.10 0.58 23.93
N ILE A 75 -13.75 0.27 22.79
CA ILE A 75 -13.18 0.64 21.48
C ILE A 75 -13.20 2.15 21.27
N GLY A 76 -14.32 2.83 21.58
CA GLY A 76 -14.40 4.28 21.40
C GLY A 76 -13.36 5.04 22.22
N GLU A 77 -13.16 4.62 23.47
CA GLU A 77 -12.18 5.22 24.38
C GLU A 77 -10.74 4.85 24.00
N GLY A 78 -10.51 3.61 23.56
CA GLY A 78 -9.22 3.14 23.04
C GLY A 78 -8.79 3.84 21.74
N VAL A 79 -9.72 4.14 20.83
CA VAL A 79 -9.46 4.94 19.63
C VAL A 79 -9.15 6.38 20.02
N LYS A 80 -9.96 6.98 20.91
CA LYS A 80 -9.77 8.36 21.36
C LYS A 80 -8.42 8.57 22.05
N SER A 81 -7.97 7.60 22.83
CA SER A 81 -6.68 7.65 23.54
C SER A 81 -5.47 7.25 22.70
N GLY A 82 -5.66 6.79 21.45
CA GLY A 82 -4.57 6.33 20.59
C GLY A 82 -4.02 4.94 20.96
N SER A 83 -4.73 4.17 21.78
CA SER A 83 -4.32 2.84 22.24
C SER A 83 -4.70 1.70 21.29
N ILE A 84 -5.40 2.00 20.18
CA ILE A 84 -5.84 1.04 19.16
C ILE A 84 -5.36 1.50 17.78
N GLY A 85 -4.66 0.62 17.06
CA GLY A 85 -4.14 0.85 15.71
C GLY A 85 -5.07 0.33 14.61
N GLY A 86 -5.86 -0.71 14.89
CA GLY A 86 -6.83 -1.26 13.94
C GLY A 86 -7.95 -2.04 14.60
N ILE A 87 -9.04 -2.22 13.86
CA ILE A 87 -10.19 -3.04 14.26
C ILE A 87 -10.47 -4.05 13.15
N PHE A 88 -10.59 -5.33 13.51
CA PHE A 88 -10.94 -6.42 12.60
C PHE A 88 -12.36 -6.92 12.83
N GLY A 89 -13.05 -7.36 11.77
CA GLY A 89 -14.37 -8.01 11.87
C GLY A 89 -15.55 -7.04 11.99
N LEU A 90 -15.40 -5.81 11.48
CA LEU A 90 -16.52 -4.88 11.28
C LEU A 90 -17.18 -5.17 9.92
N TYR A 91 -18.51 -5.21 9.91
CA TYR A 91 -19.33 -5.35 8.69
C TYR A 91 -20.25 -4.13 8.57
N GLY A 92 -20.31 -3.55 7.37
CA GLY A 92 -21.23 -2.47 7.03
C GLY A 92 -22.23 -2.93 5.97
N THR A 93 -23.44 -2.40 6.02
CA THR A 93 -24.38 -2.51 4.90
C THR A 93 -23.96 -1.51 3.82
N ALA A 94 -23.99 -1.94 2.55
CA ALA A 94 -23.84 -1.02 1.41
C ALA A 94 -25.04 -0.08 1.30
#